data_AF-A0A1G2XID1-F1
#
_entry.id   AF-A0A1G2XID1-F1
#
_cell.length_a   1.000
_cell.length_b   1.000
_cell.length_c   1.000
_cell.angle_alpha   90.00
_cell.angle_beta   90.00
_cell.angle_gamma   90.00
#
_symmetry.space_group_name_H-M   'P 1'
#
loop_
_entity.id
_entity.type
_entity.pdbx_description
1 polymer ?
#
loop_
_entity_poly.entity_id
_entity_poly.type
_entity_poly.pdbx_seq_one_letter_code
_entity_poly.pdbx_strand_id
1 'polypeptide(L)'
;MIPAKYKVDFTDYAQDFRALADSRLLYQFKNSTVLKAIIYAFADEAQELFDAIIELMKVRTIYDAHTYYLEAIGRIIGQLKENIEVDYGVYFTPDEPNSGENPIFVQPDRGLAYVTGGRSGAGVPTDSQFALQVLARIFSNNNQYSSVPELQNTIKEITGINASFVPVVGEPMAVDIHVDKILTPFERGFLTQTHGIIIAEKSYYIAYPATLRINSIVEPS
;
A
#
# COMPACT_ATOMS: atom_id res chain seq x y z
N MET A 1 -3.46 1.70 3.29
CA MET A 1 -4.68 1.80 2.44
C MET A 1 -4.44 2.85 1.38
N ILE A 2 -4.78 2.58 0.12
CA ILE A 2 -4.58 3.54 -0.97
C ILE A 2 -5.54 4.73 -0.80
N PRO A 3 -5.08 5.97 -1.00
CA PRO A 3 -5.94 7.15 -0.93
C PRO A 3 -7.14 7.08 -1.89
N ALA A 4 -8.34 7.42 -1.39
CA ALA A 4 -9.60 7.35 -2.13
C ALA A 4 -9.62 8.17 -3.44
N LYS A 5 -8.72 9.16 -3.57
CA LYS A 5 -8.55 9.95 -4.79
C LYS A 5 -8.16 9.12 -6.02
N TYR A 6 -7.59 7.93 -5.82
CA TYR A 6 -7.21 7.02 -6.92
C TYR A 6 -8.30 6.00 -7.27
N LYS A 7 -9.47 6.08 -6.62
CA LYS A 7 -10.60 5.22 -6.96
C LYS A 7 -11.18 5.64 -8.32
N VAL A 8 -11.27 4.68 -9.23
CA VAL A 8 -11.92 4.88 -10.52
C VAL A 8 -13.39 4.50 -10.38
N ASP A 9 -14.27 5.36 -10.86
CA ASP A 9 -15.69 5.06 -10.88
C ASP A 9 -16.09 4.28 -12.14
N PHE A 10 -16.81 3.18 -11.94
CA PHE A 10 -17.30 2.31 -13.02
C PHE A 10 -18.83 2.29 -13.08
N THR A 11 -19.53 3.11 -12.28
CA THR A 11 -21.01 3.13 -12.25
C THR A 11 -21.62 3.45 -13.60
N ASP A 12 -20.98 4.29 -14.40
CA ASP A 12 -21.47 4.69 -15.73
C ASP A 12 -21.56 3.51 -16.71
N TYR A 13 -20.78 2.44 -16.45
CA TYR A 13 -20.82 1.24 -17.25
C TYR A 13 -21.92 0.27 -16.81
N ALA A 14 -22.47 0.38 -15.61
CA ALA A 14 -23.48 -0.53 -15.11
C ALA A 14 -24.76 -0.44 -15.95
N GLN A 15 -25.21 -1.58 -16.49
CA GLN A 15 -26.43 -1.70 -17.28
C GLN A 15 -27.29 -2.82 -16.74
N ASP A 16 -28.61 -2.64 -16.78
CA ASP A 16 -29.59 -3.67 -16.49
C ASP A 16 -30.13 -4.23 -17.81
N PHE A 17 -29.64 -5.41 -18.20
CA PHE A 17 -30.05 -6.05 -19.44
C PHE A 17 -31.48 -6.58 -19.41
N ARG A 18 -32.05 -6.88 -18.23
CA ARG A 18 -33.47 -7.29 -18.13
C ARG A 18 -34.38 -6.11 -18.44
N ALA A 19 -34.14 -4.96 -17.83
CA ALA A 19 -34.89 -3.74 -18.11
C ALA A 19 -34.79 -3.34 -19.59
N LEU A 20 -33.59 -3.49 -20.16
CA LEU A 20 -33.33 -3.21 -21.57
C LEU A 20 -34.04 -4.21 -22.49
N ALA A 21 -34.04 -5.50 -22.17
CA ALA A 21 -34.80 -6.52 -22.90
C ALA A 21 -36.31 -6.25 -22.88
N ASP A 22 -36.85 -5.85 -21.72
CA ASP A 22 -38.27 -5.49 -21.57
C ASP A 22 -38.66 -4.24 -22.38
N SER A 23 -37.76 -3.26 -22.46
CA SER A 23 -37.99 -2.06 -23.27
C SER A 23 -38.05 -2.37 -24.77
N ARG A 24 -37.34 -3.40 -25.23
CA ARG A 24 -37.23 -3.80 -26.65
C ARG A 24 -38.29 -4.81 -27.08
N LEU A 25 -39.01 -5.43 -26.13
CA LEU A 25 -40.10 -6.35 -26.44
C LEU A 25 -41.30 -5.62 -27.05
N LEU A 26 -41.76 -6.11 -28.21
CA LEU A 26 -42.99 -5.66 -28.84
C LEU A 26 -44.19 -5.84 -27.89
N TYR A 27 -45.11 -4.89 -27.91
CA TYR A 27 -46.28 -4.86 -27.02
C TYR A 27 -47.07 -6.19 -27.01
N GLN A 28 -47.26 -6.81 -28.18
CA GLN A 28 -47.97 -8.08 -28.33
C GLN A 28 -47.33 -9.26 -27.58
N PHE A 29 -46.03 -9.19 -27.31
CA PHE A 29 -45.26 -10.24 -26.65
C PHE A 29 -44.99 -9.97 -25.16
N LYS A 30 -45.36 -8.78 -24.66
CA LYS A 30 -45.13 -8.41 -23.25
C LYS A 30 -45.87 -9.29 -22.24
N ASN A 31 -46.95 -9.94 -22.66
CA ASN A 31 -47.76 -10.82 -21.80
C ASN A 31 -47.45 -12.31 -22.00
N SER A 32 -46.55 -12.67 -22.90
CA SER A 32 -46.16 -14.06 -23.11
C SER A 32 -45.14 -14.51 -22.07
N THR A 33 -45.57 -15.34 -21.13
CA THR A 33 -44.73 -15.87 -20.03
C THR A 33 -43.57 -16.73 -20.54
N VAL A 34 -43.83 -17.60 -21.51
CA VAL A 34 -42.80 -18.52 -22.04
C VAL A 34 -41.72 -17.75 -22.80
N LEU A 35 -42.11 -16.80 -23.66
CA LEU A 35 -41.17 -16.00 -24.43
C LEU A 35 -40.34 -15.08 -23.51
N LYS A 36 -40.97 -14.47 -22.51
CA LYS A 36 -40.25 -13.68 -21.50
C LYS A 36 -39.24 -14.50 -20.71
N ALA A 37 -39.59 -15.71 -20.28
CA ALA A 37 -38.68 -16.59 -19.56
C ALA A 37 -37.42 -16.90 -20.39
N ILE A 38 -37.58 -17.19 -21.68
CA ILE A 38 -36.45 -17.44 -22.59
C ILE A 38 -35.59 -16.18 -22.74
N ILE A 39 -36.20 -15.02 -22.98
CA ILE A 39 -35.47 -13.75 -23.15
C ILE A 39 -34.73 -13.36 -21.88
N TYR A 40 -35.36 -13.51 -20.70
CA TYR A 40 -34.71 -13.23 -19.43
C TYR A 40 -33.55 -14.18 -19.15
N ALA A 41 -33.66 -15.46 -19.51
CA ALA A 41 -32.51 -16.36 -19.40
C ALA A 41 -31.31 -15.86 -20.23
N PHE A 42 -31.52 -15.41 -21.46
CA PHE A 42 -30.44 -14.80 -22.25
C PHE A 42 -29.94 -13.47 -21.67
N ALA A 43 -30.84 -12.65 -21.13
CA ALA A 43 -30.47 -11.39 -20.50
C ALA A 43 -29.64 -11.60 -19.23
N ASP A 44 -29.92 -12.65 -18.47
CA ASP A 44 -29.19 -13.03 -17.26
C ASP A 44 -27.77 -13.49 -17.59
N GLU A 45 -27.61 -14.36 -18.59
CA GLU A 45 -26.29 -14.79 -19.07
C GLU A 45 -25.47 -13.60 -19.59
N ALA A 46 -26.11 -12.66 -20.29
CA ALA A 46 -25.46 -11.44 -20.74
C ALA A 46 -25.09 -10.51 -19.58
N GLN A 47 -25.94 -10.41 -18.55
CA GLN A 47 -25.67 -9.64 -17.34
C GLN A 47 -24.47 -10.21 -16.58
N GLU A 48 -24.43 -11.53 -16.37
CA GLU A 48 -23.31 -12.19 -15.68
C GLU A 48 -21.98 -11.95 -16.43
N LEU A 49 -21.98 -12.09 -17.76
CA LEU A 49 -20.80 -11.81 -18.57
C LEU A 49 -20.35 -10.34 -18.44
N PHE A 50 -21.29 -9.41 -18.46
CA PHE A 50 -21.00 -7.99 -18.42
C PHE A 50 -20.53 -7.54 -17.04
N ASP A 51 -21.13 -8.07 -15.98
CA ASP A 51 -20.69 -7.86 -14.59
C ASP A 51 -19.27 -8.41 -14.40
N ALA A 52 -18.97 -9.58 -14.98
CA ALA A 52 -17.61 -10.15 -14.98
C ALA A 52 -16.60 -9.24 -15.72
N ILE A 53 -17.00 -8.61 -16.83
CA ILE A 53 -16.15 -7.63 -17.54
C ILE A 53 -15.91 -6.38 -16.66
N ILE A 54 -16.94 -5.88 -15.97
CA ILE A 54 -16.81 -4.74 -15.05
C ILE A 54 -15.87 -5.09 -13.90
N GLU A 55 -16.03 -6.26 -13.28
CA GLU A 55 -15.13 -6.72 -12.22
C GLU A 55 -13.69 -6.86 -12.73
N LEU A 56 -13.49 -7.38 -13.94
CA LEU A 56 -12.17 -7.45 -14.57
C LEU A 56 -11.55 -6.05 -14.76
N MET A 57 -12.36 -5.06 -15.15
CA MET A 57 -11.90 -3.67 -15.26
C MET A 57 -11.53 -3.08 -13.90
N LYS A 58 -12.30 -3.35 -12.85
CA LYS A 58 -12.01 -2.91 -11.48
C LYS A 58 -10.70 -3.48 -10.97
N VAL A 59 -10.51 -4.80 -11.03
CA VAL A 59 -9.30 -5.47 -10.52
C VAL A 59 -8.02 -5.13 -11.31
N ARG A 60 -8.16 -4.50 -12.49
CA ARG A 60 -7.03 -3.91 -13.23
C ARG A 60 -6.55 -2.58 -12.63
N THR A 61 -7.37 -1.92 -11.82
CA THR A 61 -7.00 -0.69 -11.12
C THR A 61 -6.30 -1.01 -9.80
N ILE A 62 -5.32 -0.21 -9.42
CA ILE A 62 -4.52 -0.44 -8.19
C ILE A 62 -5.41 -0.37 -6.94
N TYR A 63 -6.49 0.43 -6.98
CA TYR A 63 -7.38 0.64 -5.84
C TYR A 63 -8.19 -0.63 -5.48
N ASP A 64 -8.72 -1.35 -6.49
CA ASP A 64 -9.55 -2.54 -6.30
C ASP A 64 -8.80 -3.87 -6.55
N ALA A 65 -7.56 -3.80 -7.06
CA ALA A 65 -6.72 -4.97 -7.27
C ALA A 65 -6.37 -5.68 -5.95
N HIS A 66 -6.47 -7.01 -5.95
CA HIS A 66 -6.12 -7.87 -4.83
C HIS A 66 -5.40 -9.14 -5.32
N THR A 67 -4.65 -9.77 -4.42
CA THR A 67 -3.95 -11.05 -4.65
C THR A 67 -3.16 -11.05 -5.97
N TYR A 68 -3.55 -11.92 -6.92
CA TYR A 68 -2.85 -12.17 -8.16
C TYR A 68 -2.81 -10.95 -9.10
N TYR A 69 -3.91 -10.19 -9.19
CA TYR A 69 -3.98 -9.02 -10.06
C TYR A 69 -3.03 -7.91 -9.58
N LEU A 70 -2.95 -7.73 -8.27
CA LEU A 70 -2.04 -6.77 -7.68
C LEU A 70 -0.57 -7.16 -7.90
N GLU A 71 -0.25 -8.45 -7.78
CA GLU A 71 1.09 -8.96 -8.11
C GLU A 71 1.43 -8.80 -9.60
N ALA A 72 0.46 -9.02 -10.50
CA ALA A 72 0.65 -8.78 -11.93
C ALA A 72 0.94 -7.30 -12.22
N ILE A 73 0.19 -6.38 -11.61
CA ILE A 73 0.44 -4.94 -11.70
C ILE A 73 1.83 -4.59 -11.14
N GLY A 74 2.19 -5.13 -9.98
CA GLY A 74 3.51 -4.96 -9.39
C GLY A 74 4.63 -5.38 -10.33
N ARG A 75 4.51 -6.56 -10.96
CA ARG A 75 5.49 -7.05 -11.96
C ARG A 75 5.65 -6.11 -13.16
N ILE A 76 4.56 -5.51 -13.66
CA ILE A 76 4.61 -4.54 -14.76
C ILE A 76 5.44 -3.31 -14.38
N ILE A 77 5.32 -2.86 -13.13
CA ILE A 77 6.01 -1.66 -12.61
C ILE A 77 7.43 -1.98 -12.10
N GLY A 78 7.77 -3.26 -11.97
CA GLY A 78 9.04 -3.74 -11.43
C GLY A 78 9.08 -3.80 -9.91
N GLN A 79 7.92 -3.89 -9.25
CA GLN A 79 7.80 -4.11 -7.80
C GLN A 79 7.32 -5.55 -7.54
N LEU A 80 8.21 -6.40 -7.03
CA LEU A 80 7.85 -7.75 -6.60
C LEU A 80 7.35 -7.73 -5.16
N LYS A 81 6.48 -8.70 -4.83
CA LYS A 81 5.99 -8.92 -3.46
C LYS A 81 7.09 -9.62 -2.68
N GLU A 82 7.95 -8.83 -2.06
CA GLU A 82 9.05 -9.30 -1.22
C GLU A 82 8.64 -9.24 0.24
N ASN A 83 9.30 -10.05 1.07
CA ASN A 83 9.09 -9.94 2.51
C ASN A 83 9.60 -8.58 2.97
N ILE A 84 8.74 -7.88 3.69
CA ILE A 84 9.10 -6.63 4.34
C ILE A 84 9.82 -6.94 5.64
N GLU A 85 10.93 -6.24 5.88
CA GLU A 85 11.50 -6.20 7.21
C GLU A 85 10.52 -5.42 8.08
N VAL A 86 9.98 -6.04 9.11
CA VAL A 86 9.14 -5.32 10.06
C VAL A 86 9.94 -5.17 11.32
N ASP A 87 10.30 -3.94 11.65
CA ASP A 87 10.97 -3.63 12.91
C ASP A 87 9.95 -3.77 14.04
N TYR A 88 9.71 -5.01 14.46
CA TYR A 88 8.88 -5.34 15.61
C TYR A 88 9.59 -5.08 16.96
N GLY A 89 10.81 -4.54 16.94
CA GLY A 89 11.57 -4.23 18.13
C GLY A 89 12.99 -4.78 18.10
N VAL A 90 13.76 -4.29 19.06
CA VAL A 90 15.14 -4.68 19.35
C VAL A 90 15.26 -6.20 19.34
N TYR A 91 16.17 -6.75 18.55
CA TYR A 91 16.45 -8.18 18.59
C TYR A 91 16.91 -8.52 20.02
N PHE A 92 16.24 -9.48 20.68
CA PHE A 92 16.31 -9.75 22.13
C PHE A 92 15.60 -8.72 23.03
N THR A 93 14.31 -8.42 22.82
CA THR A 93 13.49 -7.68 23.80
C THR A 93 13.14 -8.56 25.01
N PRO A 94 13.10 -8.01 26.24
CA PRO A 94 12.54 -8.73 27.38
C PRO A 94 11.04 -9.01 27.19
N ASP A 95 10.59 -10.17 27.67
CA ASP A 95 9.23 -10.70 27.42
C ASP A 95 8.10 -9.91 28.12
N GLU A 96 8.38 -9.09 29.13
CA GLU A 96 7.36 -8.30 29.82
C GLU A 96 7.85 -6.92 30.30
N PRO A 97 7.07 -5.83 30.17
CA PRO A 97 7.48 -4.53 30.69
C PRO A 97 7.27 -4.37 32.20
N ASN A 98 6.62 -5.29 32.93
CA ASN A 98 6.09 -4.99 34.27
C ASN A 98 5.89 -6.18 35.24
N SER A 99 6.72 -7.22 35.22
CA SER A 99 6.71 -8.24 36.29
C SER A 99 7.74 -7.96 37.39
N GLY A 100 7.36 -7.12 38.35
CA GLY A 100 7.85 -7.19 39.73
C GLY A 100 9.01 -6.28 40.13
N GLU A 101 8.68 -5.27 40.94
CA GLU A 101 9.45 -4.61 42.04
C GLU A 101 10.92 -4.14 41.88
N ASN A 102 11.64 -4.37 40.77
CA ASN A 102 12.97 -3.79 40.56
C ASN A 102 13.28 -3.56 39.06
N PRO A 103 13.28 -2.32 38.55
CA PRO A 103 13.36 -2.02 37.11
C PRO A 103 14.78 -2.10 36.51
N ILE A 104 15.72 -2.82 37.13
CA ILE A 104 17.14 -2.83 36.72
C ILE A 104 17.53 -4.12 35.98
N PHE A 105 16.71 -5.18 36.00
CA PHE A 105 17.12 -6.51 35.49
C PHE A 105 16.03 -7.29 34.75
N VAL A 106 15.25 -6.66 33.86
CA VAL A 106 14.45 -7.44 32.90
C VAL A 106 15.38 -7.88 31.77
N GLN A 107 16.02 -9.04 31.93
CA GLN A 107 16.96 -9.59 30.95
C GLN A 107 16.18 -10.42 29.91
N PRO A 108 16.45 -10.25 28.60
CA PRO A 108 16.10 -11.27 27.61
C PRO A 108 16.85 -12.55 27.98
N ASP A 109 16.19 -13.70 27.86
CA ASP A 109 16.64 -14.99 28.37
C ASP A 109 18.14 -15.24 28.10
N ARG A 110 18.97 -14.94 29.12
CA ARG A 110 20.43 -15.14 29.21
C ARG A 110 21.31 -14.59 28.05
N GLY A 111 21.04 -13.38 27.55
CA GLY A 111 21.92 -12.70 26.58
C GLY A 111 22.41 -11.31 27.03
N LEU A 112 23.71 -11.02 26.88
CA LEU A 112 24.33 -9.69 27.13
C LEU A 112 24.25 -8.73 25.91
N ALA A 113 23.54 -9.10 24.85
CA ALA A 113 23.52 -8.36 23.59
C ALA A 113 22.10 -7.92 23.23
N TYR A 114 21.79 -6.64 23.46
CA TYR A 114 20.68 -5.97 22.81
C TYR A 114 21.19 -5.41 21.48
N VAL A 115 20.54 -5.75 20.36
CA VAL A 115 20.88 -5.18 19.06
C VAL A 115 19.78 -4.20 18.67
N THR A 116 20.00 -2.92 18.98
CA THR A 116 19.19 -1.82 18.44
C THR A 116 19.51 -1.64 16.96
N GLY A 117 18.48 -1.65 16.10
CA GLY A 117 18.65 -1.65 14.64
C GLY A 117 18.98 -3.02 14.03
N GLY A 118 18.83 -4.10 14.80
CA GLY A 118 18.89 -5.47 14.28
C GLY A 118 17.67 -5.78 13.42
N ARG A 119 17.87 -6.52 12.32
CA ARG A 119 16.78 -6.92 11.42
C ARG A 119 15.82 -7.87 12.16
N SER A 120 14.64 -7.39 12.51
CA SER A 120 13.56 -8.23 13.05
C SER A 120 12.79 -8.90 11.90
N GLY A 121 12.15 -10.03 12.21
CA GLY A 121 11.69 -11.03 11.25
C GLY A 121 11.00 -10.49 9.99
N ALA A 122 11.25 -11.14 8.86
CA ALA A 122 10.67 -10.78 7.58
C ALA A 122 9.20 -11.23 7.53
N GLY A 123 8.28 -10.28 7.39
CA GLY A 123 6.84 -10.55 7.24
C GLY A 123 6.43 -10.47 5.76
N VAL A 124 5.49 -11.32 5.34
CA VAL A 124 4.87 -11.15 4.02
C VAL A 124 3.94 -9.93 4.09
N PRO A 125 4.10 -8.92 3.22
CA PRO A 125 3.24 -7.74 3.25
C PRO A 125 1.79 -8.14 2.93
N THR A 126 0.85 -7.54 3.65
CA THR A 126 -0.58 -7.62 3.30
C THR A 126 -0.83 -6.95 1.95
N ASP A 127 -1.91 -7.31 1.26
CA ASP A 127 -2.23 -6.72 -0.05
C ASP A 127 -2.36 -5.18 0.03
N SER A 128 -2.88 -4.65 1.13
CA SER A 128 -2.98 -3.20 1.35
C SER A 128 -1.63 -2.50 1.49
N GLN A 129 -0.63 -3.19 2.04
CA GLN A 129 0.75 -2.71 2.18
C GLN A 129 1.49 -2.83 0.86
N PHE A 130 1.33 -3.95 0.16
CA PHE A 130 1.92 -4.16 -1.16
C PHE A 130 1.36 -3.18 -2.19
N ALA A 131 0.07 -2.85 -2.15
CA ALA A 131 -0.53 -1.86 -3.03
C ALA A 131 0.06 -0.46 -2.82
N LEU A 132 0.41 -0.10 -1.58
CA LEU A 132 1.14 1.13 -1.28
C LEU A 132 2.57 1.10 -1.84
N GLN A 133 3.28 -0.03 -1.77
CA GLN A 133 4.61 -0.16 -2.37
C GLN A 133 4.58 -0.04 -3.89
N VAL A 134 3.59 -0.65 -4.54
CA VAL A 134 3.37 -0.52 -5.99
C VAL A 134 3.10 0.94 -6.35
N LEU A 135 2.24 1.64 -5.58
CA LEU A 135 1.99 3.06 -5.79
C LEU A 135 3.27 3.90 -5.63
N ALA A 136 4.06 3.63 -4.58
CA ALA A 136 5.33 4.31 -4.35
C ALA A 136 6.30 4.12 -5.52
N ARG A 137 6.37 2.89 -6.05
CA ARG A 137 7.22 2.58 -7.19
C ARG A 137 6.81 3.33 -8.46
N ILE A 138 5.50 3.53 -8.68
CA ILE A 138 5.02 4.36 -9.80
C ILE A 138 5.55 5.79 -9.67
N PHE A 139 5.47 6.38 -8.48
CA PHE A 139 6.00 7.72 -8.23
C PHE A 139 7.53 7.78 -8.38
N SER A 140 8.26 6.81 -7.81
CA SER A 140 9.73 6.80 -7.89
C SER A 140 10.24 6.55 -9.31
N ASN A 141 9.50 5.81 -10.14
CA ASN A 141 9.86 5.60 -11.54
C ASN A 141 9.70 6.90 -12.36
N ASN A 142 8.81 7.80 -11.96
CA ASN A 142 8.59 9.08 -12.63
C ASN A 142 9.48 10.20 -12.08
N ASN A 143 9.81 10.17 -10.79
CA ASN A 143 10.64 11.17 -10.14
C ASN A 143 11.85 10.49 -9.47
N GLN A 144 13.04 10.63 -10.07
CA GLN A 144 14.27 10.03 -9.55
C GLN A 144 14.97 10.89 -8.48
N TYR A 145 14.77 12.21 -8.51
CA TYR A 145 15.45 13.15 -7.60
C TYR A 145 14.47 14.24 -7.19
N SER A 146 13.72 13.98 -6.13
CA SER A 146 12.73 14.93 -5.61
C SER A 146 13.39 16.03 -4.79
N SER A 147 12.98 17.26 -5.01
CA SER A 147 13.21 18.38 -4.09
C SER A 147 12.42 18.17 -2.79
N VAL A 148 12.78 18.88 -1.71
CA VAL A 148 12.08 18.75 -0.41
C VAL A 148 10.56 18.95 -0.54
N PRO A 149 10.04 19.97 -1.25
CA PRO A 149 8.59 20.13 -1.43
C PRO A 149 7.95 18.96 -2.19
N GLU A 150 8.63 18.40 -3.19
CA GLU A 150 8.14 17.26 -3.96
C GLU A 150 8.11 15.99 -3.11
N LEU A 151 9.08 15.79 -2.22
CA LEU A 151 9.07 14.68 -1.26
C LEU A 151 7.89 14.79 -0.30
N GLN A 152 7.64 15.98 0.24
CA GLN A 152 6.50 16.24 1.13
C GLN A 152 5.18 15.94 0.43
N ASN A 153 5.03 16.40 -0.82
CA ASN A 153 3.85 16.12 -1.62
C ASN A 153 3.72 14.63 -1.92
N THR A 154 4.79 13.96 -2.33
CA THR A 154 4.78 12.53 -2.66
C THR A 154 4.40 11.67 -1.45
N ILE A 155 4.97 11.95 -0.28
CA ILE A 155 4.62 11.26 0.96
C ILE A 155 3.15 11.47 1.30
N LYS A 156 2.68 12.71 1.23
CA LYS A 156 1.28 13.06 1.47
C LYS A 156 0.34 12.39 0.47
N GLU A 157 0.75 12.31 -0.79
CA GLU A 157 -0.04 11.71 -1.86
C GLU A 157 -0.15 10.20 -1.77
N ILE A 158 0.89 9.51 -1.31
CA ILE A 158 0.91 8.05 -1.19
C ILE A 158 0.30 7.60 0.14
N THR A 159 0.68 8.25 1.24
CA THR A 159 0.37 7.78 2.60
C THR A 159 -0.70 8.61 3.31
N GLY A 160 -1.01 9.80 2.81
CA GLY A 160 -1.86 10.78 3.49
C GLY A 160 -1.19 11.51 4.66
N ILE A 161 0.08 11.23 4.94
CA ILE A 161 0.82 11.77 6.09
C ILE A 161 1.45 13.11 5.71
N ASN A 162 1.35 14.12 6.57
CA ASN A 162 2.10 15.35 6.37
C ASN A 162 3.49 15.17 6.98
N ALA A 163 4.50 15.06 6.12
CA ALA A 163 5.90 14.99 6.53
C ALA A 163 6.59 16.34 6.34
N SER A 164 7.50 16.67 7.25
CA SER A 164 8.43 17.79 7.13
C SER A 164 9.86 17.34 7.41
N PHE A 165 10.80 17.99 6.75
CA PHE A 165 12.20 17.60 6.73
C PHE A 165 13.00 18.68 7.46
N VAL A 166 13.55 18.35 8.62
CA VAL A 166 14.33 19.27 9.45
C VAL A 166 15.80 18.86 9.40
N PRO A 167 16.72 19.74 8.97
CA PRO A 167 18.14 19.41 8.94
C PRO A 167 18.69 19.22 10.36
N VAL A 168 19.52 18.20 10.54
CA VAL A 168 20.18 17.93 11.82
C VAL A 168 21.33 18.92 12.00
N VAL A 169 21.34 19.62 13.13
CA VAL A 169 22.38 20.62 13.43
C VAL A 169 23.74 19.92 13.57
N GLY A 170 24.71 20.33 12.74
CA GLY A 170 26.09 19.82 12.80
C GLY A 170 26.37 18.62 11.91
N GLU A 171 25.38 18.08 11.20
CA GLU A 171 25.56 16.95 10.28
C GLU A 171 25.13 17.32 8.85
N PRO A 172 26.08 17.48 7.91
CA PRO A 172 25.71 17.79 6.53
C PRO A 172 24.93 16.62 5.91
N MET A 173 23.85 16.95 5.20
CA MET A 173 22.99 15.99 4.49
C MET A 173 22.20 15.01 5.39
N ALA A 174 22.18 15.23 6.71
CA ALA A 174 21.33 14.49 7.64
C ALA A 174 20.04 15.26 7.94
N VAL A 175 18.92 14.54 7.94
CA VAL A 175 17.58 15.12 8.12
C VAL A 175 16.75 14.24 9.05
N ASP A 176 16.01 14.89 9.95
CA ASP A 176 14.94 14.29 10.73
C ASP A 176 13.59 14.50 10.03
N ILE A 177 12.79 13.42 9.94
CA ILE A 177 11.46 13.47 9.35
C ILE A 177 10.46 13.70 10.47
N HIS A 178 9.81 14.85 10.47
CA HIS A 178 8.74 15.18 11.40
C HIS A 178 7.40 14.85 10.76
N VAL A 179 6.61 14.02 11.42
CA VAL A 179 5.28 13.60 10.97
C VAL A 179 4.19 14.15 11.88
N ASP A 180 2.97 14.25 11.37
CA ASP A 180 1.81 14.77 12.09
C ASP A 180 0.99 13.69 12.83
N LYS A 181 1.44 12.43 12.80
CA LYS A 181 0.77 11.31 13.48
C LYS A 181 1.76 10.28 14.03
N ILE A 182 1.31 9.49 15.00
CA ILE A 182 2.00 8.27 15.45
C ILE A 182 1.98 7.25 14.32
N LEU A 183 3.14 6.73 13.94
CA LEU A 183 3.28 5.83 12.80
C LEU A 183 3.12 4.38 13.22
N THR A 184 2.48 3.60 12.34
CA THR A 184 2.56 2.14 12.44
C THR A 184 3.98 1.65 12.12
N PRO A 185 4.40 0.47 12.61
CA PRO A 185 5.71 -0.11 12.28
C PRO A 185 5.96 -0.21 10.77
N PHE A 186 4.91 -0.50 9.99
CA PHE A 186 4.98 -0.52 8.53
C PHE A 186 5.22 0.87 7.94
N GLU A 187 4.50 1.90 8.38
CA GLU A 187 4.69 3.25 7.86
C GLU A 187 6.07 3.82 8.22
N ARG A 188 6.54 3.53 9.43
CA ARG A 188 7.91 3.86 9.85
C ARG A 188 8.92 3.19 8.92
N GLY A 189 8.79 1.87 8.72
CA GLY A 189 9.63 1.12 7.80
C GLY A 189 9.55 1.63 6.36
N PHE A 190 8.36 1.95 5.88
CA PHE A 190 8.13 2.45 4.53
C PHE A 190 8.85 3.79 4.26
N LEU A 191 8.95 4.67 5.26
CA LEU A 191 9.64 5.95 5.14
C LEU A 191 11.17 5.86 5.25
N THR A 192 11.70 4.88 5.98
CA THR A 192 13.13 4.84 6.35
C THR A 192 13.91 3.64 5.83
N GLN A 193 13.26 2.54 5.48
CA GLN A 193 13.95 1.31 5.11
C GLN A 193 14.56 1.40 3.71
N THR A 194 15.79 0.91 3.64
CA THR A 194 16.54 0.73 2.40
C THR A 194 16.43 -0.71 1.93
N HIS A 195 15.94 -0.91 0.71
CA HIS A 195 15.93 -2.21 0.05
C HIS A 195 17.28 -2.40 -0.63
N GLY A 196 17.97 -3.46 -0.26
CA GLY A 196 19.23 -3.84 -0.91
C GLY A 196 18.92 -4.56 -2.20
N ILE A 197 18.89 -3.84 -3.31
CA ILE A 197 19.07 -4.46 -4.63
C ILE A 197 20.58 -4.54 -4.84
N ILE A 198 21.03 -5.69 -5.33
CA ILE A 198 22.44 -6.12 -5.39
C ILE A 198 23.37 -4.96 -5.85
N ILE A 199 24.21 -4.52 -4.91
CA ILE A 199 25.37 -3.60 -5.04
C ILE A 199 25.02 -2.09 -4.98
N ALA A 200 25.32 -1.49 -3.82
CA ALA A 200 25.60 -0.06 -3.56
C ALA A 200 24.47 0.98 -3.61
N GLU A 201 23.26 0.68 -4.09
CA GLU A 201 22.15 1.64 -4.04
C GLU A 201 21.21 1.38 -2.87
N LYS A 202 21.15 2.32 -1.92
CA LYS A 202 20.07 2.38 -0.92
C LYS A 202 18.78 2.71 -1.66
N SER A 203 18.00 1.70 -2.01
CA SER A 203 16.70 1.91 -2.67
C SER A 203 15.61 2.10 -1.61
N TYR A 204 15.23 3.35 -1.36
CA TYR A 204 14.05 3.65 -0.56
C TYR A 204 12.79 3.49 -1.43
N TYR A 205 11.63 3.23 -0.81
CA TYR A 205 10.36 3.25 -1.55
C TYR A 205 10.00 4.66 -2.05
N ILE A 206 10.51 5.69 -1.37
CA ILE A 206 10.39 7.09 -1.76
C ILE A 206 11.69 7.53 -2.43
N ALA A 207 11.60 8.32 -3.50
CA ALA A 207 12.76 8.77 -4.27
C ALA A 207 13.54 9.90 -3.56
N TYR A 208 14.16 9.56 -2.43
CA TYR A 208 15.07 10.48 -1.74
C TYR A 208 16.33 10.73 -2.57
N PRO A 209 16.89 11.94 -2.55
CA PRO A 209 18.19 12.22 -3.13
C PRO A 209 19.27 11.28 -2.57
N ALA A 210 20.16 10.77 -3.43
CA ALA A 210 21.17 9.77 -3.06
C ALA A 210 22.12 10.22 -1.93
N THR A 211 22.27 11.53 -1.73
CA THR A 211 23.11 12.12 -0.68
C THR A 211 22.39 12.30 0.66
N LEU A 212 21.07 12.14 0.71
CA LEU A 212 20.26 12.36 1.92
C LEU A 212 20.39 11.17 2.88
N ARG A 213 20.72 11.45 4.15
CA ARG A 213 20.67 10.49 5.25
C ARG A 213 19.51 10.83 6.17
N ILE A 214 18.61 9.87 6.37
CA ILE A 214 17.54 9.98 7.37
C ILE A 214 18.11 9.55 8.72
N ASN A 215 18.04 10.43 9.72
CA ASN A 215 18.58 10.18 11.05
C ASN A 215 17.51 9.59 11.99
N SER A 216 16.38 10.29 12.14
CA SER A 216 15.27 9.82 12.96
C SER A 216 13.90 10.26 12.41
N ILE A 217 12.84 9.62 12.90
CA ILE A 217 11.46 10.09 12.71
C ILE A 217 10.99 10.67 14.04
N VAL A 218 10.52 11.92 13.99
CA VAL A 218 9.93 12.63 15.13
C VAL A 218 8.41 12.57 15.00
N GLU A 219 7.78 11.82 15.91
CA GLU A 219 6.32 11.66 16.00
C GLU A 219 5.74 12.65 17.02
N PRO A 220 4.47 13.09 16.86
CA PRO A 220 3.82 13.91 17.87
C PRO A 220 3.61 13.08 19.14
N SER A 221 4.10 13.61 20.26
CA SER A 221 3.93 13.06 21.61
C SER A 221 2.47 12.89 22.01
#